data_AF-A0A084T8D1-F1
#
_entry.id   AF-A0A084T8D1-F1
#
_cell.length_a   1.000
_cell.length_b   1.000
_cell.length_c   1.000
_cell.angle_alpha   90.00
_cell.angle_beta   90.00
_cell.angle_gamma   90.00
#
_symmetry.space_group_name_H-M   'P 1'
#
loop_
_entity.id
_entity.type
_entity.pdbx_description
1 polymer ?
#
loop_
_entity_poly.entity_id
_entity_poly.type
_entity_poly.pdbx_seq_one_letter_code
_entity_poly.pdbx_strand_id
1 'polypeptide(L)'
;MLEKYLDIQPEVAQALAENKPVVALESTIISHGMPYPRNVETALLVEETIRESGAIPATIAIIKGRLKVGLDKEQIEYLGKAGTSVTKVSRRDIPFMVAGEKDGATTVAATMILAEMAGIRVFATGGIGGVHRGAQETFDISADLQELANTDVAVVCAGAKSILDLALTREYLETQGVPVIGYQTDSLPAFYTRESEHGIDYRLDSAKEIAIALKAKWEMKLAGGAVIANPIPVEYAMPVETINSAIEQALAEADEQGIAGKESTPFLLARVCELTGGNSLDSNIQLVLNNARLGAAIAKSYCEA
;
A
#
# COMPACT_ATOMS: atom_id res chain seq x y z
N MET A 1 -6.71 -22.83 -13.80
CA MET A 1 -6.90 -21.60 -14.62
C MET A 1 -6.00 -20.46 -14.17
N LEU A 2 -5.85 -20.19 -12.86
CA LEU A 2 -4.93 -19.17 -12.32
C LEU A 2 -3.44 -19.48 -12.58
N GLU A 3 -3.04 -20.76 -12.51
CA GLU A 3 -1.66 -21.23 -12.82
C GLU A 3 -1.16 -20.79 -14.20
N LYS A 4 -2.07 -20.52 -15.14
CA LYS A 4 -1.69 -20.02 -16.47
C LYS A 4 -0.99 -18.66 -16.40
N TYR A 5 -1.24 -17.85 -15.37
CA TYR A 5 -0.76 -16.47 -15.26
C TYR A 5 0.04 -16.20 -13.99
N LEU A 6 -0.29 -16.89 -12.91
CA LEU A 6 0.21 -16.66 -11.55
C LEU A 6 1.31 -17.65 -11.18
N ASP A 7 2.44 -17.13 -10.71
CA ASP A 7 3.52 -17.90 -10.10
C ASP A 7 3.64 -17.50 -8.62
N ILE A 8 3.40 -18.45 -7.72
CA ILE A 8 3.55 -18.25 -6.27
C ILE A 8 4.89 -18.86 -5.85
N GLN A 9 5.70 -18.10 -5.13
CA GLN A 9 6.99 -18.55 -4.62
C GLN A 9 6.77 -19.74 -3.65
N PRO A 10 7.63 -20.78 -3.65
CA PRO A 10 7.37 -22.03 -2.91
C PRO A 10 7.12 -21.87 -1.40
N GLU A 11 7.85 -21.00 -0.72
CA GLU A 11 7.67 -20.67 0.70
C GLU A 11 6.29 -20.06 0.95
N VAL A 12 5.84 -19.14 0.09
CA VAL A 12 4.51 -18.53 0.18
C VAL A 12 3.42 -19.57 -0.07
N ALA A 13 3.58 -20.40 -1.11
CA ALA A 13 2.62 -21.46 -1.43
C ALA A 13 2.50 -22.48 -0.28
N GLN A 14 3.62 -22.87 0.32
CA GLN A 14 3.64 -23.76 1.49
C GLN A 14 2.97 -23.10 2.71
N ALA A 15 3.27 -21.83 2.99
CA ALA A 15 2.67 -21.10 4.10
C ALA A 15 1.14 -21.05 3.96
N LEU A 16 0.63 -20.75 2.78
CA LEU A 16 -0.81 -20.75 2.49
C LEU A 16 -1.44 -22.14 2.66
N ALA A 17 -0.79 -23.19 2.16
CA ALA A 17 -1.28 -24.57 2.30
C ALA A 17 -1.32 -25.05 3.77
N GLU A 18 -0.44 -24.53 4.62
CA GLU A 18 -0.34 -24.84 6.05
C GLU A 18 -1.12 -23.85 6.94
N ASN A 19 -1.91 -22.94 6.36
CA ASN A 19 -2.62 -21.86 7.06
C ASN A 19 -1.70 -21.02 7.98
N LYS A 20 -0.47 -20.76 7.52
CA LYS A 20 0.47 -19.85 8.16
C LYS A 20 0.24 -18.40 7.70
N PRO A 21 0.55 -17.41 8.56
CA PRO A 21 0.31 -16.01 8.23
C PRO A 21 1.21 -15.53 7.10
N VAL A 22 0.60 -15.00 6.04
CA VAL A 22 1.28 -14.37 4.90
C VAL A 22 0.87 -12.91 4.81
N VAL A 23 1.83 -12.03 4.56
CA VAL A 23 1.61 -10.59 4.34
C VAL A 23 2.10 -10.22 2.95
N ALA A 24 1.19 -9.75 2.09
CA ALA A 24 1.55 -9.23 0.78
C ALA A 24 2.28 -7.88 0.93
N LEU A 25 3.14 -7.57 -0.05
CA LEU A 25 3.84 -6.29 -0.21
C LEU A 25 3.79 -5.85 -1.68
N GLU A 26 3.74 -4.54 -1.93
CA GLU A 26 3.73 -3.99 -3.29
C GLU A 26 5.13 -3.72 -3.85
N SER A 27 5.23 -3.57 -5.17
CA SER A 27 6.48 -3.24 -5.86
C SER A 27 6.52 -1.81 -6.44
N THR A 28 5.41 -1.08 -6.52
CA THR A 28 5.45 0.34 -6.95
C THR A 28 6.29 1.18 -6.01
N ILE A 29 6.22 0.93 -4.70
CA ILE A 29 7.09 1.58 -3.71
C ILE A 29 8.59 1.39 -4.01
N ILE A 30 8.97 0.25 -4.61
CA ILE A 30 10.35 -0.10 -4.97
C ILE A 30 10.79 0.68 -6.22
N SER A 31 10.01 0.62 -7.29
CA SER A 31 10.43 1.21 -8.59
C SER A 31 10.12 2.70 -8.73
N HIS A 32 9.10 3.21 -8.05
CA HIS A 32 8.58 4.58 -8.24
C HIS A 32 8.41 5.37 -6.93
N GLY A 33 8.50 4.71 -5.77
CA GLY A 33 8.27 5.35 -4.47
C GLY A 33 9.53 5.81 -3.75
N MET A 34 10.68 5.20 -4.06
CA MET A 34 11.96 5.46 -3.38
C MET A 34 13.14 5.41 -4.38
N PRO A 35 14.20 6.21 -4.17
CA PRO A 35 15.39 6.18 -5.01
C PRO A 35 16.27 4.95 -4.72
N TYR A 36 17.04 4.50 -5.71
CA TYR A 36 18.09 3.50 -5.51
C TYR A 36 19.31 4.08 -4.76
N PRO A 37 19.95 3.36 -3.83
CA PRO A 37 19.70 1.97 -3.40
C PRO A 37 18.66 1.81 -2.28
N ARG A 38 18.13 2.92 -1.75
CA ARG A 38 17.21 2.93 -0.60
C ARG A 38 15.95 2.13 -0.83
N ASN A 39 15.45 2.09 -2.07
CA ASN A 39 14.31 1.27 -2.45
C ASN A 39 14.52 -0.24 -2.20
N VAL A 40 15.65 -0.80 -2.64
CA VAL A 40 16.01 -2.21 -2.44
C VAL A 40 16.26 -2.50 -0.97
N GLU A 41 17.05 -1.64 -0.30
CA GLU A 41 17.35 -1.76 1.13
C GLU A 41 16.07 -1.80 1.97
N THR A 42 15.14 -0.88 1.68
CA THR A 42 13.87 -0.80 2.40
C THR A 42 12.99 -2.02 2.12
N ALA A 43 12.86 -2.44 0.86
CA ALA A 43 12.05 -3.61 0.51
C ALA A 43 12.53 -4.88 1.25
N LEU A 44 13.83 -5.12 1.26
CA LEU A 44 14.42 -6.27 1.96
C LEU A 44 14.28 -6.15 3.49
N LEU A 45 14.43 -4.94 4.04
CA LEU A 45 14.23 -4.70 5.47
C LEU A 45 12.77 -4.94 5.91
N VAL A 46 11.81 -4.60 5.05
CA VAL A 46 10.39 -4.84 5.29
C VAL A 46 10.06 -6.33 5.25
N GLU A 47 10.64 -7.08 4.29
CA GLU A 47 10.51 -8.55 4.29
C GLU A 47 11.06 -9.17 5.57
N GLU A 48 12.25 -8.74 6.02
CA GLU A 48 12.84 -9.22 7.26
C GLU A 48 11.98 -8.87 8.48
N THR A 49 11.45 -7.64 8.54
CA THR A 49 10.56 -7.20 9.63
C THR A 49 9.32 -8.09 9.76
N ILE A 50 8.74 -8.54 8.64
CA ILE A 50 7.60 -9.47 8.63
C ILE A 50 8.01 -10.84 9.14
N ARG A 51 9.19 -11.34 8.73
CA ARG A 51 9.77 -12.61 9.20
C ARG A 51 10.01 -12.60 10.70
N GLU A 52 10.65 -11.55 11.21
CA GLU A 52 10.89 -11.34 12.65
C GLU A 52 9.57 -11.26 13.44
N SER A 53 8.51 -10.74 12.82
CA SER A 53 7.17 -10.68 13.40
C SER A 53 6.39 -12.01 13.31
N GLY A 54 7.00 -13.07 12.78
CA GLY A 54 6.43 -14.42 12.72
C GLY A 54 5.47 -14.66 11.56
N ALA A 55 5.57 -13.89 10.48
CA ALA A 55 4.79 -14.07 9.25
C ALA A 55 5.70 -14.21 8.02
N ILE A 56 5.12 -14.63 6.89
CA ILE A 56 5.86 -14.86 5.65
C ILE A 56 5.57 -13.67 4.71
N PRO A 57 6.59 -12.92 4.26
CA PRO A 57 6.40 -11.83 3.32
C PRO A 57 6.17 -12.38 1.90
N ALA A 58 5.32 -11.71 1.15
CA ALA A 58 5.09 -11.99 -0.27
C ALA A 58 5.13 -10.67 -1.06
N THR A 59 6.32 -10.22 -1.46
CA THR A 59 6.45 -9.10 -2.41
C THR A 59 5.85 -9.48 -3.75
N ILE A 60 4.99 -8.62 -4.30
CA ILE A 60 4.21 -8.88 -5.52
C ILE A 60 4.66 -7.94 -6.64
N ALA A 61 4.86 -8.51 -7.83
CA ALA A 61 5.18 -7.77 -9.05
C ALA A 61 4.75 -8.56 -10.30
N ILE A 62 4.92 -7.96 -11.47
CA ILE A 62 4.85 -8.65 -12.76
C ILE A 62 6.26 -8.73 -13.33
N ILE A 63 6.74 -9.93 -13.64
CA ILE A 63 8.07 -10.13 -14.23
C ILE A 63 7.91 -10.94 -15.51
N LYS A 64 8.31 -10.36 -16.65
CA LYS A 64 8.18 -10.95 -17.99
C LYS A 64 6.76 -11.48 -18.26
N GLY A 65 5.75 -10.68 -17.91
CA GLY A 65 4.34 -11.02 -18.04
C GLY A 65 3.82 -12.11 -17.08
N ARG A 66 4.63 -12.59 -16.13
CA ARG A 66 4.19 -13.50 -15.08
C ARG A 66 3.80 -12.72 -13.84
N LEU A 67 2.61 -13.01 -13.30
CA LEU A 67 2.15 -12.42 -12.05
C LEU A 67 2.87 -13.15 -10.90
N LYS A 68 3.83 -12.50 -10.26
CA LYS A 68 4.68 -13.10 -9.22
C LYS A 68 4.14 -12.74 -7.83
N VAL A 69 3.98 -13.76 -6.98
CA VAL A 69 3.63 -13.59 -5.56
C VAL A 69 4.73 -14.20 -4.70
N GLY A 70 5.49 -13.32 -4.04
CA GLY A 70 6.80 -13.64 -3.47
C GLY A 70 7.89 -13.44 -4.52
N LEU A 71 8.83 -12.53 -4.24
CA LEU A 71 10.02 -12.29 -5.06
C LEU A 71 11.25 -12.81 -4.34
N ASP A 72 12.27 -13.20 -5.10
CA ASP A 72 13.61 -13.39 -4.56
C ASP A 72 14.36 -12.05 -4.48
N LYS A 73 15.51 -12.07 -3.79
CA LYS A 73 16.34 -10.88 -3.58
C LYS A 73 16.80 -10.27 -4.91
N GLU A 74 17.15 -11.12 -5.87
CA GLU A 74 17.64 -10.72 -7.19
C GLU A 74 16.55 -10.00 -8.00
N GLN A 75 15.30 -10.45 -7.90
CA GLN A 75 14.14 -9.81 -8.50
C GLN A 75 13.82 -8.47 -7.86
N ILE A 76 13.90 -8.36 -6.52
CA ILE A 76 13.75 -7.07 -5.82
C ILE A 76 14.85 -6.09 -6.25
N GLU A 77 16.10 -6.54 -6.29
CA GLU A 77 17.24 -5.72 -6.72
C GLU A 77 17.10 -5.29 -8.19
N TYR A 78 16.63 -6.19 -9.06
CA TYR A 78 16.34 -5.89 -10.45
C TYR A 78 15.31 -4.76 -10.58
N LEU A 79 14.16 -4.86 -9.90
CA LEU A 79 13.12 -3.83 -9.93
C LEU A 79 13.61 -2.49 -9.38
N GLY A 80 14.41 -2.51 -8.32
CA GLY A 80 14.95 -1.30 -7.71
C GLY A 80 16.00 -0.60 -8.57
N LYS A 81 16.87 -1.35 -9.27
CA LYS A 81 17.83 -0.78 -10.23
C LYS A 81 17.17 -0.28 -11.50
N ALA A 82 16.18 -1.00 -12.00
CA ALA A 82 15.43 -0.62 -13.19
C ALA A 82 14.59 0.65 -12.95
N GLY A 83 14.09 0.84 -11.72
CA GLY A 83 13.38 2.06 -11.33
C GLY A 83 12.21 2.37 -12.25
N THR A 84 12.12 3.62 -12.71
CA THR A 84 11.03 4.12 -13.58
C THR A 84 10.99 3.50 -14.98
N SER A 85 11.97 2.68 -15.37
CA SER A 85 11.87 1.89 -16.61
C SER A 85 10.90 0.71 -16.47
N VAL A 86 10.64 0.24 -15.25
CA VAL A 86 9.58 -0.72 -14.96
C VAL A 86 8.24 -0.01 -15.02
N THR A 87 7.24 -0.58 -15.69
CA THR A 87 5.93 0.06 -15.78
C THR A 87 5.25 0.10 -14.40
N LYS A 88 4.73 1.25 -13.97
CA LYS A 88 3.77 1.33 -12.84
C LYS A 88 2.43 0.72 -13.26
N VAL A 89 2.00 -0.34 -12.59
CA VAL A 89 0.85 -1.17 -12.95
C VAL A 89 -0.30 -0.99 -11.97
N SER A 90 -1.43 -0.51 -12.48
CA SER A 90 -2.74 -0.62 -11.82
C SER A 90 -3.60 -1.68 -12.51
N ARG A 91 -4.85 -1.86 -12.06
CA ARG A 91 -5.79 -2.88 -12.55
C ARG A 91 -5.86 -2.97 -14.08
N ARG A 92 -6.00 -1.81 -14.73
CA ARG A 92 -6.15 -1.71 -16.20
C ARG A 92 -4.90 -2.12 -16.97
N ASP A 93 -3.73 -2.07 -16.33
CA ASP A 93 -2.44 -2.30 -16.96
C ASP A 93 -2.04 -3.78 -16.94
N ILE A 94 -2.57 -4.56 -15.97
CA ILE A 94 -2.23 -5.99 -15.75
C ILE A 94 -2.32 -6.81 -17.05
N PRO A 95 -3.44 -6.79 -17.82
CA PRO A 95 -3.56 -7.64 -19.00
C PRO A 95 -2.51 -7.33 -20.08
N PHE A 96 -2.08 -6.08 -20.18
CA PHE A 96 -1.08 -5.65 -21.17
C PHE A 96 0.34 -6.02 -20.76
N MET A 97 0.64 -6.06 -19.46
CA MET A 97 1.93 -6.58 -18.99
C MET A 97 2.03 -8.07 -19.24
N VAL A 98 0.96 -8.82 -18.97
CA VAL A 98 0.87 -10.26 -19.22
C VAL A 98 0.99 -10.58 -20.71
N ALA A 99 0.16 -9.94 -21.55
CA ALA A 99 0.13 -10.22 -23.00
C ALA A 99 1.41 -9.77 -23.71
N GLY A 100 2.06 -8.73 -23.21
CA GLY A 100 3.30 -8.20 -23.77
C GLY A 100 4.58 -8.80 -23.19
N GLU A 101 4.48 -9.76 -22.26
CA GLU A 101 5.62 -10.33 -21.53
C GLU A 101 6.53 -9.26 -20.89
N LYS A 102 5.90 -8.21 -20.33
CA LYS A 102 6.60 -7.04 -19.77
C LYS A 102 6.72 -7.11 -18.24
N ASP A 103 7.66 -6.33 -17.72
CA ASP A 103 7.83 -6.13 -16.28
C ASP A 103 6.94 -4.98 -15.78
N GLY A 104 6.45 -5.13 -14.55
CA GLY A 104 5.50 -4.23 -13.95
C GLY A 104 5.61 -4.17 -12.43
N ALA A 105 5.72 -2.97 -11.90
CA ALA A 105 5.69 -2.68 -10.48
C ALA A 105 4.22 -2.42 -10.08
N THR A 106 3.65 -3.27 -9.24
CA THR A 106 2.22 -3.24 -8.90
C THR A 106 1.93 -2.17 -7.85
N THR A 107 0.88 -1.39 -8.10
CA THR A 107 0.29 -0.44 -7.14
C THR A 107 -0.51 -1.19 -6.07
N VAL A 108 -1.11 -0.47 -5.12
CA VAL A 108 -2.02 -1.06 -4.13
C VAL A 108 -3.14 -1.88 -4.82
N ALA A 109 -3.83 -1.30 -5.81
CA ALA A 109 -4.87 -2.02 -6.56
C ALA A 109 -4.34 -3.32 -7.21
N ALA A 110 -3.25 -3.26 -7.96
CA ALA A 110 -2.73 -4.44 -8.65
C ALA A 110 -2.20 -5.49 -7.66
N THR A 111 -1.58 -5.07 -6.56
CA THR A 111 -1.11 -5.96 -5.50
C THR A 111 -2.29 -6.65 -4.80
N MET A 112 -3.37 -5.94 -4.49
CA MET A 112 -4.59 -6.54 -3.91
C MET A 112 -5.15 -7.64 -4.79
N ILE A 113 -5.29 -7.39 -6.10
CA ILE A 113 -5.79 -8.39 -7.07
C ILE A 113 -4.93 -9.65 -7.01
N LEU A 114 -3.61 -9.51 -7.13
CA LEU A 114 -2.69 -10.64 -7.16
C LEU A 114 -2.61 -11.37 -5.80
N ALA A 115 -2.74 -10.64 -4.68
CA ALA A 115 -2.80 -11.20 -3.34
C ALA A 115 -4.06 -12.07 -3.17
N GLU A 116 -5.23 -11.56 -3.56
CA GLU A 116 -6.49 -12.32 -3.53
C GLU A 116 -6.44 -13.54 -4.44
N MET A 117 -5.88 -13.41 -5.66
CA MET A 117 -5.66 -14.55 -6.55
C MET A 117 -4.81 -15.65 -5.92
N ALA A 118 -3.88 -15.30 -5.02
CA ALA A 118 -3.06 -16.24 -4.25
C ALA A 118 -3.70 -16.68 -2.93
N GLY A 119 -4.82 -16.09 -2.50
CA GLY A 119 -5.47 -16.38 -1.23
C GLY A 119 -4.86 -15.64 -0.02
N ILE A 120 -4.06 -14.61 -0.25
CA ILE A 120 -3.50 -13.76 0.82
C ILE A 120 -4.53 -12.69 1.20
N ARG A 121 -4.80 -12.54 2.50
CA ARG A 121 -5.85 -11.64 3.03
C ARG A 121 -5.34 -10.35 3.66
N VAL A 122 -4.03 -10.23 3.89
CA VAL A 122 -3.42 -9.07 4.53
C VAL A 122 -2.30 -8.53 3.66
N PHE A 123 -2.31 -7.22 3.43
CA PHE A 123 -1.34 -6.49 2.63
C PHE A 123 -0.85 -5.28 3.43
N ALA A 124 0.47 -5.10 3.55
CA ALA A 124 1.07 -3.91 4.15
C ALA A 124 1.69 -2.99 3.08
N THR A 125 1.41 -1.70 3.17
CA THR A 125 2.02 -0.64 2.34
C THR A 125 2.34 0.58 3.21
N GLY A 126 2.96 1.60 2.62
CA GLY A 126 3.10 2.89 3.26
C GLY A 126 1.75 3.61 3.38
N GLY A 127 1.10 3.88 2.26
CA GLY A 127 -0.11 4.70 2.19
C GLY A 127 -0.90 4.35 0.93
N ILE A 128 -2.23 4.33 1.02
CA ILE A 128 -3.08 4.06 -0.15
C ILE A 128 -3.10 5.27 -1.09
N GLY A 129 -3.41 5.06 -2.37
CA GLY A 129 -3.94 6.11 -3.22
C GLY A 129 -5.35 6.51 -2.77
N GLY A 130 -5.88 7.59 -3.34
CA GLY A 130 -7.17 8.12 -2.94
C GLY A 130 -7.71 9.13 -3.94
N VAL A 131 -8.58 10.00 -3.46
CA VAL A 131 -9.10 11.13 -4.25
C VAL A 131 -8.02 12.22 -4.26
N HIS A 132 -7.62 12.67 -5.45
CA HIS A 132 -6.66 13.76 -5.57
C HIS A 132 -7.32 15.11 -5.25
N ARG A 133 -6.52 16.09 -4.82
CA ARG A 133 -7.00 17.46 -4.62
C ARG A 133 -7.49 18.03 -5.95
N GLY A 134 -8.69 18.61 -5.97
CA GLY A 134 -9.34 19.09 -7.19
C GLY A 134 -10.15 18.03 -7.97
N ALA A 135 -10.25 16.80 -7.48
CA ALA A 135 -10.96 15.71 -8.17
C ALA A 135 -12.46 15.96 -8.39
N GLN A 136 -13.09 16.91 -7.68
CA GLN A 136 -14.46 17.34 -7.96
C GLN A 136 -14.60 17.93 -9.38
N GLU A 137 -13.51 18.39 -9.98
CA GLU A 137 -13.45 18.88 -11.37
C GLU A 137 -12.69 17.92 -12.27
N THR A 138 -11.57 17.36 -11.80
CA THR A 138 -10.64 16.59 -12.65
C THR A 138 -10.97 15.10 -12.74
N PHE A 139 -11.72 14.58 -11.76
CA PHE A 139 -12.01 13.16 -11.58
C PHE A 139 -10.74 12.29 -11.44
N ASP A 140 -9.61 12.87 -11.01
CA ASP A 140 -8.40 12.12 -10.69
C ASP A 140 -8.57 11.37 -9.35
N ILE A 141 -9.04 10.13 -9.47
CA ILE A 141 -9.35 9.25 -8.33
C ILE A 141 -8.61 7.93 -8.53
N SER A 142 -7.84 7.53 -7.51
CA SER A 142 -7.08 6.29 -7.57
C SER A 142 -7.99 5.07 -7.72
N ALA A 143 -7.58 4.17 -8.62
CA ALA A 143 -8.19 2.85 -8.75
C ALA A 143 -8.06 1.99 -7.48
N ASP A 144 -7.17 2.36 -6.54
CA ASP A 144 -7.05 1.69 -5.24
C ASP A 144 -8.38 1.70 -4.48
N LEU A 145 -9.16 2.79 -4.57
CA LEU A 145 -10.45 2.90 -3.87
C LEU A 145 -11.50 1.95 -4.44
N GLN A 146 -11.47 1.76 -5.77
CA GLN A 146 -12.32 0.78 -6.43
C GLN A 146 -11.88 -0.65 -6.15
N GLU A 147 -10.58 -0.90 -5.99
CA GLU A 147 -10.12 -2.24 -5.61
C GLU A 147 -10.47 -2.57 -4.16
N LEU A 148 -10.32 -1.60 -3.24
CA LEU A 148 -10.81 -1.69 -1.87
C LEU A 148 -12.32 -1.98 -1.80
N ALA A 149 -13.12 -1.49 -2.74
CA ALA A 149 -14.55 -1.77 -2.79
C ALA A 149 -14.88 -3.22 -3.18
N ASN A 150 -13.97 -3.94 -3.85
CA ASN A 150 -14.31 -5.18 -4.55
C ASN A 150 -13.45 -6.41 -4.21
N THR A 151 -12.23 -6.22 -3.68
CA THR A 151 -11.27 -7.30 -3.42
C THR A 151 -11.07 -7.54 -1.93
N ASP A 152 -11.21 -8.79 -1.51
CA ASP A 152 -11.22 -9.22 -0.11
C ASP A 152 -9.79 -9.29 0.48
N VAL A 153 -9.16 -8.12 0.59
CA VAL A 153 -7.82 -7.91 1.17
C VAL A 153 -7.85 -6.73 2.12
N ALA A 154 -7.37 -6.92 3.35
CA ALA A 154 -7.15 -5.83 4.31
C ALA A 154 -5.81 -5.15 4.01
N VAL A 155 -5.84 -3.82 3.87
CA VAL A 155 -4.67 -3.00 3.55
C VAL A 155 -4.24 -2.21 4.79
N VAL A 156 -3.08 -2.56 5.34
CA VAL A 156 -2.46 -1.86 6.47
C VAL A 156 -1.59 -0.73 5.95
N CYS A 157 -1.91 0.51 6.34
CA CYS A 157 -1.26 1.70 5.86
C CYS A 157 -1.27 2.84 6.88
N ALA A 158 -0.48 3.88 6.67
CA ALA A 158 -0.53 5.12 7.44
C ALA A 158 -1.62 6.09 6.92
N GLY A 159 -2.76 5.55 6.51
CA GLY A 159 -3.83 6.29 5.82
C GLY A 159 -3.58 6.46 4.32
N ALA A 160 -4.24 7.45 3.72
CA ALA A 160 -3.97 7.87 2.35
C ALA A 160 -2.74 8.80 2.31
N LYS A 161 -2.00 8.78 1.21
CA LYS A 161 -0.83 9.67 1.05
C LYS A 161 -1.23 11.13 1.25
N SER A 162 -0.44 11.89 2.02
CA SER A 162 -0.75 13.28 2.44
C SER A 162 -0.91 14.30 1.31
N ILE A 163 -0.44 13.96 0.10
CA ILE A 163 -0.61 14.75 -1.13
C ILE A 163 -2.05 14.70 -1.68
N LEU A 164 -2.90 13.84 -1.13
CA LEU A 164 -4.28 13.61 -1.57
C LEU A 164 -5.27 14.50 -0.82
N ASP A 165 -6.54 14.42 -1.21
CA ASP A 165 -7.66 14.99 -0.47
C ASP A 165 -8.22 13.93 0.48
N LEU A 166 -7.93 14.08 1.77
CA LEU A 166 -8.32 13.10 2.79
C LEU A 166 -9.83 13.11 3.05
N ALA A 167 -10.46 14.29 3.01
CA ALA A 167 -11.89 14.44 3.20
C ALA A 167 -12.66 13.69 2.11
N LEU A 168 -12.35 13.97 0.84
CA LEU A 168 -13.01 13.31 -0.28
C LEU A 168 -12.67 11.82 -0.35
N THR A 169 -11.45 11.43 0.03
CA THR A 169 -11.10 10.00 0.13
C THR A 169 -11.96 9.28 1.16
N ARG A 170 -12.21 9.92 2.32
CA ARG A 170 -13.08 9.39 3.36
C ARG A 170 -14.52 9.21 2.89
N GLU A 171 -15.10 10.24 2.28
CA GLU A 171 -16.47 10.20 1.74
C GLU A 171 -16.61 9.15 0.62
N TYR A 172 -15.58 9.00 -0.21
CA TYR A 172 -15.56 8.00 -1.27
C TYR A 172 -15.57 6.58 -0.70
N LEU A 173 -14.72 6.30 0.28
CA LEU A 173 -14.66 4.99 0.94
C LEU A 173 -15.98 4.65 1.64
N GLU A 174 -16.63 5.63 2.26
CA GLU A 174 -17.96 5.46 2.87
C GLU A 174 -18.99 5.08 1.80
N THR A 175 -19.03 5.84 0.70
CA THR A 175 -19.95 5.60 -0.42
C THR A 175 -19.77 4.19 -1.02
N GLN A 176 -18.54 3.68 -1.05
CA GLN A 176 -18.23 2.33 -1.55
C GLN A 176 -18.38 1.23 -0.50
N GLY A 177 -18.76 1.55 0.74
CA GLY A 177 -18.91 0.57 1.82
C GLY A 177 -17.60 -0.04 2.30
N VAL A 178 -16.47 0.65 2.11
CA VAL A 178 -15.16 0.22 2.58
C VAL A 178 -14.93 0.72 4.00
N PRO A 179 -14.76 -0.17 5.00
CA PRO A 179 -14.48 0.26 6.36
C PRO A 179 -13.07 0.82 6.49
N VAL A 180 -12.95 1.95 7.20
CA VAL A 180 -11.68 2.53 7.64
C VAL A 180 -11.56 2.34 9.15
N ILE A 181 -10.63 1.47 9.51
CA ILE A 181 -10.37 1.06 10.88
C ILE A 181 -9.12 1.77 11.38
N GLY A 182 -9.24 2.58 12.43
CA GLY A 182 -8.10 3.16 13.11
C GLY A 182 -7.50 2.18 14.13
N TYR A 183 -6.22 1.87 13.99
CA TYR A 183 -5.51 1.08 15.01
C TYR A 183 -5.09 1.98 16.16
N GLN A 184 -5.75 1.81 17.32
CA GLN A 184 -5.51 2.60 18.55
C GLN A 184 -5.67 4.12 18.36
N THR A 185 -6.49 4.55 17.40
CA THR A 185 -6.73 5.97 17.09
C THR A 185 -8.17 6.19 16.64
N ASP A 186 -8.71 7.37 16.97
CA ASP A 186 -10.01 7.86 16.50
C ASP A 186 -9.87 8.86 15.32
N SER A 187 -8.64 9.27 15.01
CA SER A 187 -8.29 10.13 13.88
C SER A 187 -7.70 9.31 12.73
N LEU A 188 -8.02 9.70 11.49
CA LEU A 188 -7.40 9.19 10.28
C LEU A 188 -5.95 9.72 10.22
N PRO A 189 -4.92 8.85 10.31
CA PRO A 189 -3.54 9.28 10.09
C PRO A 189 -3.35 9.82 8.67
N ALA A 190 -2.55 10.87 8.54
CA ALA A 190 -2.26 11.54 7.28
C ALA A 190 -0.81 11.28 6.83
N PHE A 191 -0.46 9.99 6.77
CA PHE A 191 0.81 9.48 6.28
C PHE A 191 2.02 9.94 7.12
N TYR A 192 2.51 11.15 6.93
CA TYR A 192 3.64 11.72 7.68
C TYR A 192 3.27 12.24 9.06
N THR A 193 1.99 12.57 9.28
CA THR A 193 1.46 13.00 10.57
C THR A 193 0.58 11.91 11.16
N ARG A 194 0.58 11.84 12.50
CA ARG A 194 -0.17 10.82 13.24
C ARG A 194 -1.69 10.98 13.16
N GLU A 195 -2.11 12.22 13.02
CA GLU A 195 -3.51 12.65 13.09
C GLU A 195 -3.79 13.61 11.93
N SER A 196 -5.06 13.69 11.57
CA SER A 196 -5.66 14.72 10.71
C SER A 196 -6.95 15.24 11.34
N GLU A 197 -7.56 16.25 10.72
CA GLU A 197 -8.89 16.73 11.09
C GLU A 197 -10.03 15.73 10.80
N HIS A 198 -9.75 14.58 10.18
CA HIS A 198 -10.75 13.58 9.81
C HIS A 198 -10.76 12.39 10.78
N GLY A 199 -11.95 11.86 11.05
CA GLY A 199 -12.15 10.68 11.88
C GLY A 199 -12.02 9.36 11.10
N ILE A 200 -12.03 8.25 11.84
CA ILE A 200 -12.20 6.88 11.31
C ILE A 200 -13.63 6.36 11.52
N ASP A 201 -13.98 5.21 10.93
CA ASP A 201 -15.30 4.58 11.18
C ASP A 201 -15.32 3.83 12.51
N TYR A 202 -14.27 3.04 12.75
CA TYR A 202 -14.12 2.23 13.95
C TYR A 202 -12.68 2.27 14.45
N ARG A 203 -12.53 2.57 15.74
CA ARG A 203 -11.27 2.34 16.45
C ARG A 203 -11.22 0.92 16.96
N LEU A 204 -10.15 0.19 16.65
CA LEU A 204 -9.85 -1.13 17.22
C LEU A 204 -8.46 -1.08 17.85
N ASP A 205 -8.31 -1.65 19.04
CA ASP A 205 -7.08 -1.47 19.84
C ASP A 205 -6.13 -2.68 19.73
N SER A 206 -6.53 -3.75 19.04
CA SER A 206 -5.72 -4.97 18.86
C SER A 206 -5.84 -5.60 17.47
N ALA A 207 -4.77 -6.27 17.05
CA ALA A 207 -4.76 -7.07 15.81
C ALA A 207 -5.82 -8.18 15.79
N LYS A 208 -6.15 -8.72 16.97
CA LYS A 208 -7.18 -9.76 17.14
C LYS A 208 -8.57 -9.22 16.83
N GLU A 209 -8.93 -8.03 17.30
CA GLU A 209 -10.22 -7.41 16.99
C GLU A 209 -10.35 -7.13 15.50
N ILE A 210 -9.28 -6.63 14.87
CA ILE A 210 -9.25 -6.42 13.41
C ILE A 210 -9.49 -7.74 12.68
N ALA A 211 -8.78 -8.81 13.05
CA ALA A 211 -8.93 -10.12 12.43
C ALA A 211 -10.36 -10.68 12.56
N ILE A 212 -10.99 -10.55 13.73
CA ILE A 212 -12.38 -10.98 13.96
C ILE A 212 -13.35 -10.19 13.06
N ALA A 213 -13.18 -8.87 12.95
CA ALA A 213 -14.02 -8.04 12.10
C ALA A 213 -13.89 -8.41 10.61
N LEU A 214 -12.65 -8.65 10.14
CA LEU A 214 -12.37 -9.09 8.77
C LEU A 214 -13.03 -10.44 8.47
N LYS A 215 -12.92 -11.40 9.38
CA LYS A 215 -13.60 -12.70 9.24
C LYS A 215 -15.11 -12.55 9.15
N ALA A 216 -15.72 -11.82 10.07
CA ALA A 216 -17.16 -11.59 10.07
C ALA A 216 -17.62 -10.96 8.74
N LYS A 217 -16.91 -9.95 8.22
CA LYS A 217 -17.21 -9.31 6.93
C LYS A 217 -17.23 -10.34 5.78
N TRP A 218 -16.18 -11.13 5.63
CA TRP A 218 -16.05 -12.05 4.51
C TRP A 218 -16.89 -13.33 4.67
N GLU A 219 -17.16 -13.80 5.90
CA GLU A 219 -18.11 -14.90 6.17
C GLU A 219 -19.55 -14.51 5.84
N MET A 220 -19.92 -13.23 6.06
CA MET A 220 -21.20 -12.66 5.62
C MET A 220 -21.26 -12.37 4.11
N LYS A 221 -20.18 -12.65 3.37
CA LYS A 221 -20.06 -12.39 1.92
C LYS A 221 -20.20 -10.91 1.55
N LEU A 222 -19.84 -10.02 2.45
CA LEU A 222 -19.74 -8.59 2.17
C LEU A 222 -18.40 -8.34 1.48
N ALA A 223 -18.39 -8.44 0.15
CA ALA A 223 -17.19 -8.29 -0.67
C ALA A 223 -16.45 -6.96 -0.41
N GLY A 224 -15.17 -6.93 -0.77
CA GLY A 224 -14.29 -5.78 -0.63
C GLY A 224 -13.33 -5.89 0.54
N GLY A 225 -12.36 -4.99 0.53
CA GLY A 225 -11.28 -4.91 1.50
C GLY A 225 -11.64 -4.11 2.73
N ALA A 226 -10.61 -3.74 3.48
CA ALA A 226 -10.67 -2.82 4.60
C ALA A 226 -9.39 -1.99 4.64
N VAL A 227 -9.50 -0.72 5.01
CA VAL A 227 -8.34 0.13 5.29
C VAL A 227 -8.04 0.04 6.78
N ILE A 228 -6.85 -0.44 7.13
CA ILE A 228 -6.35 -0.45 8.51
C ILE A 228 -5.37 0.71 8.64
N ALA A 229 -5.86 1.83 9.16
CA ALA A 229 -5.13 3.07 9.31
C ALA A 229 -4.30 3.05 10.61
N ASN A 230 -2.98 2.99 10.46
CA ASN A 230 -2.00 2.81 11.52
C ASN A 230 -1.09 4.05 11.60
N PRO A 231 -1.23 4.90 12.62
CA PRO A 231 -0.41 6.11 12.76
C PRO A 231 1.09 5.82 12.78
N ILE A 232 1.86 6.65 12.09
CA ILE A 232 3.33 6.63 12.18
C ILE A 232 3.79 6.76 13.66
N PRO A 233 4.84 6.08 14.11
CA PRO A 233 5.34 6.25 15.48
C PRO A 233 5.71 7.71 15.77
N VAL A 234 5.55 8.13 17.03
CA VAL A 234 5.69 9.54 17.47
C VAL A 234 7.07 10.09 17.13
N GLU A 235 8.11 9.29 17.33
CA GLU A 235 9.51 9.65 17.10
C GLU A 235 9.86 9.86 15.62
N TYR A 236 9.02 9.39 14.69
CA TYR A 236 9.24 9.51 13.24
C TYR A 236 8.21 10.40 12.55
N ALA A 237 7.22 10.91 13.28
CA ALA A 237 6.23 11.82 12.76
C ALA A 237 6.87 13.17 12.37
N MET A 238 6.43 13.74 11.24
CA MET A 238 6.90 15.04 10.81
C MET A 238 6.13 16.18 11.49
N PRO A 239 6.76 17.36 11.72
CA PRO A 239 6.04 18.54 12.14
C PRO A 239 4.99 18.94 11.09
N VAL A 240 3.74 19.11 11.52
CA VAL A 240 2.57 19.35 10.67
C VAL A 240 2.81 20.54 9.72
N GLU A 241 3.25 21.68 10.26
CA GLU A 241 3.50 22.89 9.46
C GLU A 241 4.59 22.68 8.39
N THR A 242 5.67 21.98 8.74
CA THR A 242 6.78 21.72 7.82
C THR A 242 6.35 20.83 6.67
N ILE A 243 5.62 19.74 6.95
CA ILE A 243 5.22 18.81 5.90
C ILE A 243 4.09 19.37 5.04
N ASN A 244 3.13 20.11 5.63
CA ASN A 244 2.05 20.75 4.88
C ASN A 244 2.60 21.81 3.92
N SER A 245 3.53 22.66 4.37
CA SER A 245 4.16 23.66 3.50
C SER A 245 4.90 23.00 2.32
N ALA A 246 5.63 21.91 2.55
CA ALA A 246 6.31 21.17 1.48
C ALA A 246 5.31 20.54 0.48
N ILE A 247 4.19 20.00 0.97
CA ILE A 247 3.15 19.41 0.12
C ILE A 247 2.45 20.48 -0.72
N GLU A 248 2.06 21.60 -0.12
CA GLU A 248 1.40 22.71 -0.82
C GLU A 248 2.29 23.28 -1.92
N GLN A 249 3.58 23.46 -1.64
CA GLN A 249 4.54 23.89 -2.65
C GLN A 249 4.68 22.86 -3.78
N ALA A 250 4.82 21.57 -3.45
CA ALA A 250 4.94 20.51 -4.45
C ALA A 250 3.69 20.40 -5.36
N LEU A 251 2.49 20.62 -4.81
CA LEU A 251 1.24 20.64 -5.56
C LEU A 251 1.18 21.82 -6.54
N ALA A 252 1.51 23.02 -6.07
CA ALA A 252 1.55 24.20 -6.93
C ALA A 252 2.55 24.02 -8.09
N GLU A 253 3.73 23.48 -7.82
CA GLU A 253 4.74 23.21 -8.85
C GLU A 253 4.31 22.10 -9.83
N ALA A 254 3.54 21.09 -9.38
CA ALA A 254 2.98 20.07 -10.25
C ALA A 254 1.96 20.66 -11.23
N ASP A 255 1.10 21.55 -10.73
CA ASP A 255 0.08 22.23 -11.53
C ASP A 255 0.73 23.17 -12.57
N GLU A 256 1.73 23.96 -12.17
CA GLU A 256 2.51 24.82 -13.07
C GLU A 256 3.19 24.04 -14.20
N GLN A 257 3.62 22.81 -13.92
CA GLN A 257 4.28 21.92 -14.88
C GLN A 257 3.30 21.02 -15.65
N GLY A 258 2.02 21.03 -15.30
CA GLY A 258 1.00 20.18 -15.94
C GLY A 258 1.17 18.69 -15.66
N ILE A 259 1.74 18.30 -14.51
CA ILE A 259 1.95 16.91 -14.13
C ILE A 259 0.63 16.27 -13.69
N ALA A 260 0.13 15.30 -14.45
CA ALA A 260 -1.19 14.71 -14.22
C ALA A 260 -1.20 13.16 -14.24
N GLY A 261 -2.25 12.59 -13.65
CA GLY A 261 -2.52 11.16 -13.69
C GLY A 261 -1.43 10.32 -13.01
N LYS A 262 -0.94 9.28 -13.70
CA LYS A 262 -0.05 8.29 -13.06
C LYS A 262 1.32 8.85 -12.64
N GLU A 263 1.71 9.99 -13.21
CA GLU A 263 2.97 10.70 -12.97
C GLU A 263 2.91 11.64 -11.74
N SER A 264 1.71 12.02 -11.29
CA SER A 264 1.54 12.97 -10.18
C SER A 264 2.11 12.46 -8.86
N THR A 265 1.76 11.23 -8.43
CA THR A 265 2.26 10.71 -7.14
C THR A 265 3.78 10.57 -7.08
N PRO A 266 4.47 9.97 -8.08
CA PRO A 266 5.94 9.91 -8.06
C PRO A 266 6.60 11.29 -8.03
N PHE A 267 6.10 12.25 -8.82
CA PHE A 267 6.60 13.62 -8.82
C PHE A 267 6.45 14.27 -7.44
N LEU A 268 5.24 14.22 -6.87
CA LEU A 268 4.92 14.86 -5.59
C LEU A 268 5.76 14.28 -4.44
N LEU A 269 5.92 12.97 -4.37
CA LEU A 269 6.75 12.34 -3.33
C LEU A 269 8.24 12.71 -3.47
N ALA A 270 8.76 12.73 -4.70
CA ALA A 270 10.13 13.14 -4.96
C ALA A 270 10.36 14.61 -4.58
N ARG A 271 9.41 15.49 -4.92
CA ARG A 271 9.52 16.92 -4.60
C ARG A 271 9.39 17.19 -3.11
N VAL A 272 8.46 16.54 -2.41
CA VAL A 272 8.36 16.63 -0.95
C VAL A 272 9.62 16.10 -0.26
N CYS A 273 10.26 15.05 -0.80
CA CYS A 273 11.57 14.59 -0.31
C CYS A 273 12.66 15.66 -0.46
N GLU A 274 12.73 16.33 -1.61
CA GLU A 274 13.69 17.40 -1.84
C GLU A 274 13.46 18.59 -0.90
N LEU A 275 12.22 19.07 -0.80
CA LEU A 275 11.84 20.22 0.03
C LEU A 275 12.05 20.00 1.53
N THR A 276 12.03 18.75 1.98
CA THR A 276 12.23 18.36 3.39
C THR A 276 13.65 17.89 3.68
N GLY A 277 14.57 17.97 2.70
CA GLY A 277 15.96 17.56 2.86
C GLY A 277 16.13 16.05 3.12
N GLY A 278 15.20 15.23 2.64
CA GLY A 278 15.20 13.76 2.83
C GLY A 278 14.39 13.25 4.02
N ASN A 279 14.00 14.13 4.96
CA ASN A 279 13.31 13.71 6.19
C ASN A 279 11.98 12.99 5.91
N SER A 280 11.23 13.40 4.87
CA SER A 280 9.99 12.72 4.51
C SER A 280 10.20 11.30 3.99
N LEU A 281 11.33 11.02 3.32
CA LEU A 281 11.68 9.66 2.92
C LEU A 281 12.01 8.80 4.14
N ASP A 282 12.75 9.34 5.12
CA ASP A 282 13.06 8.61 6.34
C ASP A 282 11.80 8.29 7.16
N SER A 283 10.87 9.25 7.31
CA SER A 283 9.54 8.99 7.90
C SER A 283 8.75 7.94 7.11
N ASN A 284 8.80 7.98 5.77
CA ASN A 284 8.14 7.00 4.91
C ASN A 284 8.67 5.57 5.14
N ILE A 285 9.98 5.41 5.32
CA ILE A 285 10.57 4.10 5.64
C ILE A 285 10.02 3.60 6.99
N GLN A 286 9.98 4.46 8.00
CA GLN A 286 9.54 4.06 9.35
C GLN A 286 8.06 3.69 9.42
N LEU A 287 7.18 4.43 8.72
CA LEU A 287 5.76 4.07 8.66
C LEU A 287 5.55 2.74 7.93
N VAL A 288 6.32 2.42 6.87
CA VAL A 288 6.19 1.14 6.15
C VAL A 288 6.59 -0.02 7.07
N LEU A 289 7.69 0.13 7.83
CA LEU A 289 8.11 -0.87 8.82
C LEU A 289 7.07 -1.05 9.93
N ASN A 290 6.46 0.05 10.40
CA ASN A 290 5.40 -0.01 11.39
C ASN A 290 4.16 -0.77 10.86
N ASN A 291 3.76 -0.49 9.62
CA ASN A 291 2.63 -1.14 8.97
C ASN A 291 2.91 -2.63 8.71
N ALA A 292 4.15 -2.98 8.38
CA ALA A 292 4.57 -4.37 8.18
C ALA A 292 4.43 -5.20 9.47
N ARG A 293 4.84 -4.64 10.63
CA ARG A 293 4.68 -5.29 11.94
C ARG A 293 3.20 -5.51 12.30
N LEU A 294 2.37 -4.48 12.12
CA LEU A 294 0.93 -4.60 12.38
C LEU A 294 0.28 -5.59 11.40
N GLY A 295 0.64 -5.56 10.12
CA GLY A 295 0.19 -6.51 9.10
C GLY A 295 0.51 -7.96 9.48
N ALA A 296 1.73 -8.23 9.96
CA ALA A 296 2.10 -9.56 10.44
C ALA A 296 1.26 -10.00 11.66
N ALA A 297 1.02 -9.10 12.62
CA ALA A 297 0.19 -9.39 13.78
C ALA A 297 -1.28 -9.67 13.41
N ILE A 298 -1.84 -8.93 12.46
CA ILE A 298 -3.20 -9.14 11.94
C ILE A 298 -3.26 -10.46 11.17
N ALA A 299 -2.30 -10.75 10.29
CA ALA A 299 -2.26 -12.00 9.52
C ALA A 299 -2.20 -13.22 10.46
N LYS A 300 -1.38 -13.16 11.51
CA LYS A 300 -1.32 -14.21 12.53
C LYS A 300 -2.67 -14.39 13.24
N SER A 301 -3.25 -13.30 13.70
CA SER A 301 -4.56 -13.34 14.38
C SER A 301 -5.67 -13.84 13.46
N TYR A 302 -5.60 -13.55 12.15
CA TYR A 302 -6.56 -13.99 11.15
C TYR A 302 -6.48 -15.49 10.87
N CYS A 303 -5.27 -16.08 10.87
CA CYS A 303 -5.10 -17.53 10.77
C CYS A 303 -5.55 -18.28 12.03
N GLU A 304 -5.50 -17.65 13.21
CA GLU A 304 -5.84 -18.23 14.52
C GLU A 304 -7.32 -18.11 14.92
N ALA A 305 -7.99 -17.03 14.49
CA ALA A 305 -9.43 -16.83 14.70
C ALA A 305 -10.26 -17.85 13.89
#